data_AF-A0A949DI98-F1
#
_entry.id   AF-A0A949DI98-F1
#
_cell.length_a   1.000
_cell.length_b   1.000
_cell.length_c   1.000
_cell.angle_alpha   90.00
_cell.angle_beta   90.00
_cell.angle_gamma   90.00
#
_symmetry.space_group_name_H-M   'P 1'
#
loop_
_entity.id
_entity.type
_entity.pdbx_description
1 polymer ?
#
loop_
_entity_poly.entity_id
_entity_poly.type
_entity_poly.pdbx_seq_one_letter_code
_entity_poly.pdbx_strand_id
1 'polypeptide(L)'
;MSSEKKGAPLISYLLELLKRGFNFAYSEITLYELLRGATVQKEEAMLKILNSHFKYFLKGDVIIAAARLDNIMKLEKIEINSVDHGDKFIASTAILTGSLILTANARDFPWPLFQHVENKHILYTDKNKATTCFMVSLMRPDYKLINLRFKERPK
;
A
#
# COMPACT_ATOMS: atom_id res chain seq x y z
N MET A 1 21.60 6.82 -28.33
CA MET A 1 20.26 6.89 -27.70
C MET A 1 20.39 6.34 -26.29
N SER A 2 20.24 7.17 -25.26
CA SER A 2 20.42 6.77 -23.87
C SER A 2 19.32 5.79 -23.45
N SER A 3 19.69 4.65 -22.89
CA SER A 3 18.74 3.78 -22.20
C SER A 3 18.14 4.58 -21.04
N GLU A 4 16.87 5.00 -21.16
CA GLU A 4 16.15 5.51 -20.00
C GLU A 4 16.23 4.45 -18.90
N LYS A 5 16.77 4.85 -17.74
CA LYS A 5 16.94 3.96 -16.59
C LYS A 5 15.55 3.48 -16.19
N LYS A 6 15.36 2.16 -16.24
CA LYS A 6 14.12 1.49 -15.81
C LYS A 6 13.64 2.05 -14.46
N GLY A 7 12.38 2.43 -14.40
CA GLY A 7 11.76 2.95 -13.17
C GLY A 7 11.97 4.44 -12.90
N ALA A 8 12.65 5.18 -13.78
CA ALA A 8 12.85 6.63 -13.61
C ALA A 8 11.54 7.41 -13.35
N PRO A 9 10.41 7.16 -14.03
CA PRO A 9 9.17 7.89 -13.77
C PRO A 9 8.58 7.62 -12.37
N LEU A 10 8.68 6.38 -11.88
CA LEU A 10 8.25 6.04 -10.51
C LEU A 10 9.17 6.73 -9.48
N ILE A 11 10.49 6.68 -9.68
CA ILE A 11 11.45 7.34 -8.79
C ILE A 11 11.19 8.85 -8.74
N SER A 12 10.96 9.49 -9.90
CA SER A 12 10.62 10.91 -9.96
C SER A 12 9.36 11.24 -9.17
N TYR A 13 8.33 10.39 -9.26
CA TYR A 13 7.11 10.56 -8.49
C TYR A 13 7.34 10.38 -6.99
N LEU A 14 8.12 9.37 -6.56
CA LEU A 14 8.47 9.19 -5.15
C LEU A 14 9.29 10.38 -4.60
N LEU A 15 10.22 10.91 -5.39
CA LEU A 15 10.98 12.12 -5.04
C LEU A 15 10.08 13.37 -4.96
N GLU A 16 9.07 13.47 -5.82
CA GLU A 16 8.06 14.53 -5.76
C GLU A 16 7.27 14.47 -4.45
N LEU A 17 6.83 13.28 -4.03
CA LEU A 17 6.14 13.09 -2.75
C LEU A 17 7.05 13.49 -1.56
N LEU A 18 8.32 13.11 -1.57
CA LEU A 18 9.28 13.56 -0.54
C LEU A 18 9.39 15.08 -0.48
N LYS A 19 9.48 15.75 -1.65
CA LYS A 19 9.51 17.23 -1.73
C LYS A 19 8.22 17.88 -1.21
N ARG A 20 7.09 17.20 -1.32
CA ARG A 20 5.79 17.63 -0.76
C ARG A 20 5.67 17.39 0.75
N GLY A 21 6.72 16.84 1.38
CA GLY A 21 6.77 16.61 2.82
C GLY A 21 6.21 15.25 3.27
N PHE A 22 5.91 14.34 2.33
CA PHE A 22 5.55 12.97 2.70
C PHE A 22 6.77 12.22 3.21
N ASN A 23 6.55 11.36 4.20
CA ASN A 23 7.52 10.35 4.63
C ASN A 23 7.04 8.97 4.18
N PHE A 24 7.97 8.11 3.80
CA PHE A 24 7.66 6.74 3.44
C PHE A 24 7.87 5.79 4.61
N ALA A 25 6.93 4.86 4.72
CA ALA A 25 7.02 3.76 5.64
C ALA A 25 6.48 2.50 4.99
N TYR A 26 6.88 1.35 5.51
CA TYR A 26 6.38 0.05 5.08
C TYR A 26 5.94 -0.77 6.30
N SER A 27 4.98 -1.66 6.07
CA SER A 27 4.50 -2.59 7.08
C SER A 27 5.36 -3.86 7.11
N GLU A 28 5.37 -4.58 8.24
CA GLU A 28 6.04 -5.88 8.32
C GLU A 28 5.49 -6.92 7.35
N ILE A 29 4.19 -6.85 7.01
CA ILE A 29 3.64 -7.75 6.01
C ILE A 29 4.17 -7.43 4.61
N THR A 30 4.33 -6.15 4.27
CA THR A 30 4.96 -5.73 3.02
C THR A 30 6.41 -6.21 2.96
N LEU A 31 7.15 -6.12 4.07
CA LEU A 31 8.50 -6.68 4.15
C LEU A 31 8.51 -8.20 3.90
N TYR A 32 7.62 -8.93 4.57
CA TYR A 32 7.49 -10.37 4.36
C TYR A 32 7.18 -10.71 2.90
N GLU A 33 6.22 -10.03 2.27
CA GLU A 33 5.85 -10.25 0.87
C GLU A 33 6.99 -9.95 -0.10
N LEU A 34 7.74 -8.89 0.16
CA LEU A 34 8.89 -8.47 -0.63
C LEU A 34 10.05 -9.47 -0.55
N LEU A 35 10.26 -10.09 0.62
CA LEU A 35 11.32 -11.08 0.82
C LEU A 35 10.88 -12.50 0.41
N ARG A 36 9.58 -12.81 0.46
CA ARG A 36 9.06 -14.14 0.14
C ARG A 36 9.33 -14.50 -1.33
N GLY A 37 10.23 -15.46 -1.54
CA GLY A 37 10.62 -15.93 -2.87
C GLY A 37 11.74 -15.10 -3.52
N ALA A 38 12.34 -14.17 -2.78
CA ALA A 38 13.57 -13.51 -3.20
C ALA A 38 14.77 -14.47 -3.05
N THR A 39 15.83 -14.22 -3.83
CA THR A 39 17.12 -14.89 -3.62
C THR A 39 17.87 -14.16 -2.50
N VAL A 40 18.81 -14.83 -1.82
CA VAL A 40 19.62 -14.22 -0.75
C VAL A 40 20.23 -12.87 -1.17
N GLN A 41 20.79 -12.77 -2.37
CA GLN A 41 21.37 -11.52 -2.87
C GLN A 41 20.33 -10.41 -3.05
N LYS A 42 19.09 -10.75 -3.43
CA LYS A 42 17.99 -9.79 -3.54
C LYS A 42 17.47 -9.38 -2.17
N GLU A 43 17.37 -10.31 -1.23
CA GLU A 43 17.00 -10.02 0.15
C GLU A 43 17.95 -9.00 0.78
N GLU A 44 19.26 -9.23 0.69
CA GLU A 44 20.29 -8.31 1.20
C GLU A 44 20.18 -6.93 0.57
N ALA A 45 20.01 -6.86 -0.75
CA ALA A 45 19.83 -5.60 -1.46
C ALA A 45 18.55 -4.86 -1.04
N MET A 46 17.43 -5.57 -0.88
CA MET A 46 16.17 -4.99 -0.43
C MET A 46 16.24 -4.52 1.01
N LEU A 47 16.79 -5.32 1.92
CA LEU A 47 16.96 -4.96 3.32
C LEU A 47 17.83 -3.71 3.47
N LYS A 48 18.90 -3.58 2.67
CA LYS A 48 19.74 -2.37 2.66
C LYS A 48 18.94 -1.10 2.31
N ILE A 49 17.98 -1.20 1.39
CA ILE A 49 17.12 -0.08 0.97
C ILE A 49 16.02 0.17 2.01
N LEU A 50 15.38 -0.89 2.50
CA LEU A 50 14.24 -0.77 3.41
C LEU A 50 14.67 -0.29 4.80
N ASN A 51 15.87 -0.67 5.27
CA ASN A 51 16.40 -0.23 6.56
C ASN A 51 16.64 1.29 6.65
N SER A 52 16.66 2.02 5.53
CA SER A 52 16.73 3.49 5.55
C SER A 52 15.36 4.17 5.64
N HIS A 53 14.27 3.40 5.72
CA HIS A 53 12.89 3.90 5.78
C HIS A 53 12.21 3.49 7.08
N PHE A 54 11.16 4.21 7.47
CA PHE A 54 10.44 3.91 8.70
C PHE A 54 9.68 2.59 8.57
N LYS A 55 9.82 1.71 9.57
CA LYS A 55 9.16 0.40 9.60
C LYS A 55 8.01 0.42 10.62
N TYR A 56 6.81 0.10 10.18
CA TYR A 56 5.67 -0.16 11.06
C TYR A 56 5.61 -1.64 11.42
N PHE A 57 5.78 -1.93 12.70
CA PHE A 57 5.71 -3.29 13.26
C PHE A 57 4.26 -3.78 13.30
N LEU A 58 4.06 -5.06 12.99
CA LEU A 58 2.77 -5.73 13.10
C LEU A 58 2.49 -6.02 14.58
N LYS A 59 1.86 -5.05 15.23
CA LYS A 59 1.44 -5.14 16.63
C LYS A 59 0.02 -5.72 16.73
N GLY A 60 -0.36 -6.14 17.95
CA GLY A 60 -1.67 -6.76 18.20
C GLY A 60 -2.86 -5.87 17.82
N ASP A 61 -2.72 -4.55 17.93
CA ASP A 61 -3.70 -3.56 17.48
C ASP A 61 -3.91 -3.59 15.96
N VAL A 62 -2.85 -3.74 15.16
CA VAL A 62 -2.93 -3.90 13.70
C VAL A 62 -3.70 -5.18 13.34
N ILE A 63 -3.44 -6.28 14.05
CA ILE A 63 -4.15 -7.56 13.83
C ILE A 63 -5.64 -7.41 14.17
N ILE A 64 -5.94 -6.80 15.31
CA ILE A 64 -7.33 -6.53 15.73
C ILE A 64 -8.01 -5.61 14.72
N ALA A 65 -7.34 -4.57 14.24
CA ALA A 65 -7.86 -3.65 13.24
C ALA A 65 -8.12 -4.36 11.90
N ALA A 66 -7.26 -5.28 11.47
CA ALA A 66 -7.45 -6.07 10.25
C ALA A 66 -8.66 -6.99 10.34
N ALA A 67 -8.83 -7.69 11.47
CA ALA A 67 -10.03 -8.49 11.72
C ALA A 67 -11.30 -7.63 11.82
N ARG A 68 -11.18 -6.39 12.31
CA ARG A 68 -12.29 -5.44 12.34
C ARG A 68 -12.67 -4.97 10.95
N LEU A 69 -11.69 -4.58 10.14
CA LEU A 69 -11.86 -4.15 8.77
C LEU A 69 -12.48 -5.24 7.90
N ASP A 70 -12.01 -6.48 8.02
CA ASP A 70 -12.56 -7.64 7.30
C ASP A 70 -14.06 -7.80 7.55
N ASN A 71 -14.49 -7.69 8.81
CA ASN A 71 -15.91 -7.78 9.14
C ASN A 71 -16.71 -6.55 8.68
N ILE A 72 -16.13 -5.34 8.66
CA ILE A 72 -16.81 -4.19 8.04
C ILE A 72 -17.08 -4.49 6.56
N MET A 73 -16.07 -4.97 5.83
CA MET A 73 -16.22 -5.32 4.41
C MET A 73 -17.33 -6.36 4.20
N LYS A 74 -17.41 -7.39 5.06
CA LYS A 74 -18.49 -8.39 5.04
C LYS A 74 -19.87 -7.79 5.29
N LEU A 75 -20.00 -6.92 6.31
CA LEU A 75 -21.27 -6.30 6.68
C LEU A 75 -21.79 -5.35 5.60
N GLU A 76 -20.89 -4.58 4.99
CA GLU A 76 -21.20 -3.65 3.89
C GLU A 76 -21.36 -4.38 2.54
N LYS A 77 -21.23 -5.71 2.51
CA LYS A 77 -21.25 -6.55 1.29
C LYS A 77 -20.27 -6.05 0.22
N ILE A 78 -19.15 -5.49 0.63
CA ILE A 78 -18.04 -5.13 -0.26
C ILE A 78 -17.47 -6.46 -0.74
N GLU A 79 -17.47 -6.71 -2.06
CA GLU A 79 -17.00 -7.98 -2.62
C GLU A 79 -15.52 -8.19 -2.29
N ILE A 80 -15.24 -9.10 -1.35
CA ILE A 80 -13.90 -9.33 -0.76
C ILE A 80 -13.07 -10.31 -1.60
N ASN A 81 -13.60 -10.84 -2.70
CA ASN A 81 -12.94 -11.89 -3.48
C ASN A 81 -11.57 -11.45 -4.04
N SER A 82 -11.26 -10.15 -4.02
CA SER A 82 -9.97 -9.61 -4.45
C SER A 82 -9.06 -9.11 -3.33
N VAL A 83 -9.55 -8.81 -2.12
CA VAL A 83 -8.71 -8.20 -1.06
C VAL A 83 -8.06 -9.29 -0.22
N ASP A 84 -6.75 -9.45 -0.36
CA ASP A 84 -6.02 -10.47 0.38
C ASP A 84 -5.78 -10.08 1.85
N HIS A 85 -5.14 -10.97 2.62
CA HIS A 85 -4.82 -10.68 4.01
C HIS A 85 -3.74 -9.59 4.16
N GLY A 86 -2.76 -9.54 3.25
CA GLY A 86 -1.70 -8.55 3.25
C GLY A 86 -2.25 -7.13 3.11
N ASP A 87 -3.15 -6.94 2.14
CA ASP A 87 -3.84 -5.68 1.90
C ASP A 87 -4.64 -5.22 3.13
N LYS A 88 -5.31 -6.15 3.82
CA LYS A 88 -6.04 -5.84 5.07
C LYS A 88 -5.10 -5.35 6.18
N PHE A 89 -3.90 -5.91 6.30
CA PHE A 89 -2.90 -5.45 7.27
C PHE A 89 -2.31 -4.09 6.88
N ILE A 90 -2.03 -3.86 5.59
CA ILE A 90 -1.56 -2.56 5.08
C ILE A 90 -2.62 -1.48 5.34
N ALA A 91 -3.87 -1.77 4.97
CA ALA A 91 -5.03 -0.91 5.23
C ALA A 91 -5.18 -0.57 6.71
N SER A 92 -5.10 -1.59 7.57
CA SER A 92 -5.24 -1.43 9.02
C SER A 92 -4.11 -0.62 9.63
N THR A 93 -2.88 -0.81 9.15
CA THR A 93 -1.75 0.02 9.54
C THR A 93 -2.02 1.48 9.19
N ALA A 94 -2.42 1.76 7.94
CA ALA A 94 -2.72 3.11 7.47
C ALA A 94 -3.88 3.78 8.25
N ILE A 95 -4.90 3.02 8.63
CA ILE A 95 -6.00 3.48 9.48
C ILE A 95 -5.47 3.92 10.85
N LEU A 96 -4.67 3.07 11.50
CA LEU A 96 -4.16 3.33 12.86
C LEU A 96 -3.14 4.47 12.91
N THR A 97 -2.34 4.64 11.86
CA THR A 97 -1.26 5.63 11.80
C THR A 97 -1.69 6.96 11.17
N GLY A 98 -2.91 7.05 10.63
CA GLY A 98 -3.34 8.23 9.88
C GLY A 98 -2.59 8.41 8.55
N SER A 99 -2.03 7.32 8.00
CA SER A 99 -1.23 7.36 6.77
C SER A 99 -2.07 7.16 5.51
N LEU A 100 -1.52 7.62 4.38
CA LEU A 100 -2.01 7.29 3.06
C LEU A 100 -1.38 5.99 2.56
N ILE A 101 -2.05 5.32 1.62
CA ILE A 101 -1.58 4.08 1.00
C ILE A 101 -1.16 4.39 -0.43
N LEU A 102 0.07 4.07 -0.79
CA LEU A 102 0.54 4.13 -2.17
C LEU A 102 0.46 2.72 -2.78
N THR A 103 -0.38 2.52 -3.79
CA THR A 103 -0.64 1.20 -4.39
C THR A 103 -0.68 1.24 -5.91
N ALA A 104 -0.30 0.15 -6.57
CA ALA A 104 -0.51 -0.05 -8.00
C ALA A 104 -1.89 -0.68 -8.31
N ASN A 105 -2.62 -1.14 -7.30
CA ASN A 105 -3.95 -1.71 -7.44
C ASN A 105 -4.89 -1.09 -6.40
N ALA A 106 -5.65 -0.08 -6.83
CA ALA A 106 -6.61 0.60 -5.96
C ALA A 106 -7.82 -0.27 -5.60
N ARG A 107 -8.08 -1.36 -6.33
CA ARG A 107 -9.23 -2.24 -6.08
C ARG A 107 -9.09 -2.99 -4.76
N ASP A 108 -7.87 -3.15 -4.26
CA ASP A 108 -7.58 -3.79 -2.97
C ASP A 108 -8.01 -2.90 -1.79
N PHE A 109 -8.30 -1.62 -2.06
CA PHE A 109 -8.72 -0.61 -1.10
C PHE A 109 -10.07 -0.02 -1.54
N PRO A 110 -11.18 -0.74 -1.33
CA PRO A 110 -12.47 -0.42 -1.95
C PRO A 110 -13.20 0.78 -1.31
N TRP A 111 -13.99 1.45 -2.13
CA TRP A 111 -15.00 2.41 -1.69
C TRP A 111 -16.14 1.70 -0.95
N PRO A 112 -16.77 2.28 0.11
CA PRO A 112 -16.56 3.63 0.64
C PRO A 112 -15.43 3.77 1.68
N LEU A 113 -14.71 2.68 1.98
CA LEU A 113 -13.71 2.68 3.05
C LEU A 113 -12.43 3.45 2.69
N PHE A 114 -12.11 3.51 1.40
CA PHE A 114 -10.95 4.24 0.89
C PHE A 114 -11.33 5.15 -0.27
N GLN A 115 -10.66 6.31 -0.34
CA GLN A 115 -10.89 7.33 -1.35
C GLN A 115 -9.59 7.62 -2.10
N HIS A 116 -9.68 7.82 -3.42
CA HIS A 116 -8.56 8.31 -4.21
C HIS A 116 -8.23 9.76 -3.81
N VAL A 117 -6.98 10.00 -3.46
CA VAL A 117 -6.42 11.35 -3.28
C VAL A 117 -5.75 11.80 -4.57
N GLU A 118 -4.96 10.90 -5.17
CA GLU A 118 -4.16 11.20 -6.34
C GLU A 118 -3.94 9.92 -7.16
N ASN A 119 -3.93 10.05 -8.49
CA ASN A 119 -3.57 8.98 -9.41
C ASN A 119 -2.44 9.48 -10.32
N LYS A 120 -1.42 8.64 -10.51
CA LYS A 120 -0.29 8.92 -11.38
C LYS A 120 -0.10 7.78 -12.39
N HIS A 121 -0.12 8.13 -13.67
CA HIS A 121 0.28 7.22 -14.73
C HIS A 121 1.80 7.13 -14.82
N ILE A 122 2.33 5.92 -14.69
CA ILE A 122 3.75 5.59 -14.75
C ILE A 122 3.97 4.77 -16.02
N LEU A 123 4.63 5.37 -17.00
CA LEU A 123 5.04 4.66 -18.20
C LEU A 123 6.32 3.86 -17.92
N TYR A 124 6.33 2.60 -18.35
CA TYR A 124 7.47 1.71 -18.22
C TYR A 124 7.72 1.02 -19.56
N THR A 125 8.91 1.22 -20.11
CA THR A 125 9.37 0.54 -21.32
C THR A 125 10.24 -0.65 -20.93
N ASP A 126 9.85 -1.85 -21.37
CA ASP A 126 10.58 -3.09 -21.06
C ASP A 126 11.83 -3.28 -21.96
N LYS A 127 12.52 -4.42 -21.81
CA LYS A 127 13.71 -4.72 -22.62
C LYS A 127 13.39 -4.93 -24.11
N ASN A 128 12.15 -5.29 -24.43
CA ASN A 128 11.65 -5.55 -25.77
C ASN A 128 11.06 -4.30 -26.42
N LYS A 129 11.20 -3.12 -25.80
CA LYS A 129 10.60 -1.84 -26.19
C LYS A 129 9.07 -1.81 -26.10
N ALA A 130 8.44 -2.78 -25.44
CA ALA A 130 7.02 -2.70 -25.14
C ALA A 130 6.81 -1.68 -24.02
N THR A 131 5.87 -0.75 -24.22
CA THR A 131 5.52 0.27 -23.21
C THR A 131 4.27 -0.16 -22.47
N THR A 132 4.36 -0.30 -21.16
CA THR A 132 3.25 -0.56 -20.26
C THR A 132 2.96 0.68 -19.43
N CYS A 133 1.69 1.06 -19.30
CA CYS A 133 1.26 2.11 -18.40
C CYS A 133 0.72 1.50 -17.11
N PHE A 134 1.39 1.76 -15.99
CA PHE A 134 0.90 1.42 -14.66
C PHE A 134 0.22 2.63 -14.03
N MET A 135 -0.89 2.43 -13.34
CA MET A 135 -1.50 3.49 -12.53
C MET A 135 -1.10 3.28 -11.07
N VAL A 136 -0.43 4.26 -10.49
CA VAL A 136 -0.15 4.30 -9.07
C VAL A 136 -1.15 5.25 -8.41
N SER A 137 -1.83 4.78 -7.37
CA SER A 137 -2.86 5.52 -6.66
C SER A 137 -2.40 5.82 -5.23
N LEU A 138 -2.69 7.02 -4.76
CA LEU A 138 -2.58 7.41 -3.36
C LEU A 138 -3.98 7.36 -2.75
N MET A 139 -4.21 6.41 -1.85
CA MET A 139 -5.50 6.13 -1.23
C MET A 139 -5.53 6.66 0.20
N ARG A 140 -6.65 7.25 0.60
CA ARG A 140 -6.90 7.72 1.97
C ARG A 140 -7.99 6.88 2.62
N PRO A 141 -7.77 6.33 3.82
CA PRO A 141 -8.85 5.75 4.61
C PRO A 141 -9.92 6.78 4.97
N ASP A 142 -11.20 6.43 4.87
CA ASP A 142 -12.28 7.23 5.44
C ASP A 142 -12.33 7.01 6.96
N TYR A 143 -11.48 7.73 7.68
CA TYR A 143 -11.35 7.58 9.13
C TYR A 143 -12.66 7.82 9.88
N LYS A 144 -13.54 8.69 9.38
CA LYS A 144 -14.82 8.96 10.05
C LYS A 144 -15.72 7.73 9.94
N LEU A 145 -15.91 7.22 8.72
CA LEU A 145 -16.73 6.04 8.49
C LEU A 145 -16.17 4.81 9.22
N ILE A 146 -14.88 4.54 9.08
CA ILE A 146 -14.23 3.36 9.68
C ILE A 146 -14.33 3.40 11.21
N ASN A 147 -14.04 4.55 11.84
CA ASN A 147 -14.13 4.67 13.29
C ASN A 147 -15.57 4.58 13.80
N LEU A 148 -16.55 5.07 13.04
CA LEU A 148 -17.96 4.87 13.36
C LEU A 148 -18.30 3.38 13.37
N ARG A 149 -17.94 2.66 12.30
CA ARG A 149 -18.19 1.22 12.18
C ARG A 149 -17.45 0.37 13.20
N PHE A 150 -16.25 0.78 13.63
CA PHE A 150 -15.55 0.11 14.73
C PHE A 150 -16.29 0.22 16.07
N LYS A 151 -17.06 1.29 16.29
CA LYS A 151 -17.84 1.51 17.53
C LYS A 151 -19.22 0.84 17.50
N GLU A 152 -19.84 0.73 16.34
CA GLU A 152 -21.20 0.18 16.16
C GLU A 152 -21.27 -1.35 16.24
N ARG A 153 -20.15 -2.04 16.48
CA ARG A 153 -20.16 -3.50 16.58
C ARG A 153 -21.06 -3.99 17.72
N PRO A 154 -21.97 -4.93 17.46
CA PRO A 154 -22.65 -5.63 18.53
C PRO A 154 -21.62 -6.31 19.44
N LYS A 155 -21.84 -6.21 20.75
CA LYS A 155 -21.03 -6.88 21.78
C LYS A 155 -21.20 -8.40 21.70
#